data_AF-A0A8J6T2C6-F1
#
_entry.id   AF-A0A8J6T2C6-F1
#
_cell.length_a   1.000
_cell.length_b   1.000
_cell.length_c   1.000
_cell.angle_alpha   90.00
_cell.angle_beta   90.00
_cell.angle_gamma   90.00
#
_symmetry.space_group_name_H-M   'P 1'
#
loop_
_entity.id
_entity.type
_entity.pdbx_description
1 polymer ?
#
loop_
_entity_poly.entity_id
_entity_poly.type
_entity_poly.pdbx_seq_one_letter_code
_entity_poly.pdbx_strand_id
1 'polypeptide(L)'
;MSKIETWLSIVGSVVSIGGAIWAFIEARKASRSASKAEQVRDEIKSRRKLVEVSQIHTETSRILNVVSKVGPACNQSFLRGVNCGSIAKEVEEYSRYINERSSNFTDFLENKAKELCAELHPDIEALAEAKSFEDKKAAGKSIYYKINNFLPFVKEISDERKESIAIG
;
A
#
# COMPACT_ATOMS: atom_id res chain seq x y z
N MET A 1 -6.12 -52.33 -55.51
CA MET A 1 -6.37 -51.50 -54.32
C MET A 1 -5.03 -51.15 -53.70
N SER A 2 -4.82 -49.87 -53.40
CA SER A 2 -3.58 -49.14 -53.67
C SER A 2 -2.57 -49.17 -52.52
N LYS A 3 -1.33 -49.64 -52.75
CA LYS A 3 -0.21 -49.58 -51.78
C LYS A 3 0.06 -48.16 -51.24
N ILE A 4 -0.33 -47.15 -52.01
CA ILE A 4 -0.23 -45.72 -51.65
C ILE A 4 -1.17 -45.36 -50.49
N GLU A 5 -2.37 -45.95 -50.40
CA GLU A 5 -3.31 -45.67 -49.29
C GLU A 5 -2.79 -46.24 -47.96
N THR A 6 -2.17 -47.43 -47.99
CA THR A 6 -1.54 -48.03 -46.81
C THR A 6 -0.34 -47.20 -46.32
N TRP A 7 0.49 -46.69 -47.24
CA TRP A 7 1.67 -45.89 -46.90
C TRP A 7 1.27 -44.50 -46.36
N LEU A 8 0.24 -43.87 -46.95
CA LEU A 8 -0.32 -42.60 -46.46
C LEU A 8 -0.89 -42.73 -45.04
N SER A 9 -1.55 -43.84 -44.74
CA SER A 9 -2.12 -44.13 -43.42
C SER A 9 -1.04 -44.37 -42.35
N ILE A 10 0.04 -45.07 -42.70
CA ILE A 10 1.18 -45.31 -41.79
C ILE A 10 1.91 -43.99 -41.49
N VAL A 11 2.15 -43.13 -42.48
CA VAL A 11 2.81 -41.85 -42.23
C VAL A 11 1.91 -40.86 -41.51
N GLY A 12 0.62 -40.82 -41.82
CA GLY A 12 -0.35 -40.01 -41.07
C GLY A 12 -0.44 -40.39 -39.59
N SER A 13 -0.37 -41.68 -39.27
CA SER A 13 -0.40 -42.18 -37.88
C SER A 13 0.91 -41.87 -37.12
N VAL A 14 2.08 -42.01 -37.76
CA VAL A 14 3.37 -41.63 -37.15
C VAL A 14 3.46 -40.12 -36.91
N VAL A 15 2.97 -39.30 -37.85
CA VAL A 15 2.90 -37.84 -37.69
C VAL A 15 1.93 -37.44 -36.57
N SER A 16 0.78 -38.11 -36.46
CA SER A 16 -0.21 -37.84 -35.41
C SER A 16 0.33 -38.17 -34.01
N ILE A 17 0.99 -39.33 -33.85
CA ILE A 17 1.62 -39.73 -32.59
C ILE A 17 2.77 -38.78 -32.24
N GLY A 18 3.63 -38.44 -33.21
CA GLY A 18 4.73 -37.50 -33.03
C GLY A 18 4.23 -36.11 -32.64
N GLY A 19 3.16 -35.62 -33.27
CA GLY A 19 2.51 -34.35 -32.95
C GLY A 19 1.89 -34.34 -31.55
N ALA A 20 1.26 -35.43 -31.13
CA ALA A 20 0.71 -35.55 -29.78
C ALA A 20 1.81 -35.54 -28.70
N ILE A 21 2.93 -36.23 -28.93
CA ILE A 21 4.09 -36.23 -28.01
C ILE A 21 4.70 -34.83 -27.94
N TRP A 22 4.86 -34.15 -29.08
CA TRP A 22 5.41 -32.79 -29.13
C TRP A 22 4.49 -31.78 -28.43
N ALA A 23 3.18 -31.86 -28.67
CA ALA A 23 2.18 -31.03 -28.00
C ALA A 23 2.19 -31.25 -26.48
N PHE A 24 2.39 -32.48 -26.01
CA PHE A 24 2.50 -32.77 -24.57
C PHE A 24 3.77 -32.14 -23.94
N ILE A 25 4.90 -32.19 -24.65
CA ILE A 25 6.16 -31.58 -24.19
C ILE A 25 6.02 -30.05 -24.17
N GLU A 26 5.48 -29.46 -25.23
CA GLU A 26 5.27 -28.01 -25.34
C GLU A 26 4.26 -27.52 -24.29
N ALA A 27 3.19 -28.27 -24.04
CA ALA A 27 2.22 -27.97 -22.98
C ALA A 27 2.88 -27.99 -21.59
N ARG A 28 3.77 -28.96 -21.30
CA ARG A 28 4.53 -28.98 -20.04
C ARG A 28 5.50 -27.79 -19.93
N LYS A 29 6.16 -27.41 -21.02
CA LYS A 29 7.07 -26.25 -21.05
C LYS A 29 6.30 -24.95 -20.86
N ALA A 30 5.18 -24.78 -21.56
CA ALA A 30 4.28 -23.64 -21.43
C ALA A 30 3.70 -23.53 -20.01
N SER A 31 3.28 -24.65 -19.41
CA SER A 31 2.81 -24.69 -18.02
C SER A 31 3.89 -24.23 -17.02
N ARG A 32 5.14 -24.68 -17.19
CA ARG A 32 6.27 -24.23 -16.35
C ARG A 32 6.58 -22.75 -16.54
N SER A 33 6.56 -22.26 -17.78
CA SER A 33 6.78 -20.83 -18.07
C SER A 33 5.65 -19.96 -17.53
N ALA A 34 4.39 -20.40 -17.62
CA ALA A 34 3.25 -19.72 -17.05
C ALA A 34 3.32 -19.66 -15.51
N SER A 35 3.69 -20.77 -14.87
CA SER A 35 3.89 -20.82 -13.41
C SER A 35 5.01 -19.89 -12.95
N LYS A 36 6.14 -19.82 -13.68
CA LYS A 36 7.21 -18.85 -13.40
C LYS A 36 6.74 -17.40 -13.60
N ALA A 37 5.99 -17.13 -14.67
CA ALA A 37 5.46 -15.80 -14.93
C ALA A 37 4.47 -15.35 -13.85
N GLU A 38 3.65 -16.28 -13.34
CA GLU A 38 2.75 -16.05 -12.21
C GLU A 38 3.53 -15.71 -10.92
N GLN A 39 4.57 -16.48 -10.58
CA GLN A 39 5.44 -16.18 -9.44
C GLN A 39 6.05 -14.78 -9.54
N VAL A 40 6.62 -14.42 -10.69
CA VAL A 40 7.22 -13.09 -10.91
C VAL A 40 6.17 -11.99 -10.80
N ARG A 41 4.97 -12.19 -11.37
CA ARG A 41 3.86 -11.24 -11.27
C ARG A 41 3.47 -11.01 -9.82
N ASP A 42 3.37 -12.07 -9.04
CA ASP A 42 2.93 -12.00 -7.65
C ASP A 42 4.03 -11.37 -6.76
N GLU A 43 5.31 -11.65 -7.04
CA GLU A 43 6.44 -10.95 -6.43
C GLU A 43 6.41 -9.44 -6.74
N ILE A 44 6.19 -9.06 -8.00
CA ILE A 44 6.05 -7.64 -8.42
C ILE A 44 4.90 -6.96 -7.67
N LYS A 45 3.74 -7.62 -7.54
CA LYS A 45 2.60 -7.10 -6.78
C LYS A 45 2.98 -6.90 -5.31
N SER A 46 3.67 -7.86 -4.70
CA SER A 46 4.12 -7.77 -3.31
C SER A 46 5.08 -6.61 -3.09
N ARG A 47 6.09 -6.48 -3.96
CA ARG A 47 7.06 -5.36 -3.94
C ARG A 47 6.39 -4.00 -4.08
N ARG A 48 5.41 -3.85 -5.00
CA ARG A 48 4.64 -2.61 -5.16
C ARG A 48 3.92 -2.23 -3.87
N LYS A 49 3.21 -3.17 -3.25
CA LYS A 49 2.49 -2.93 -2.00
C LYS A 49 3.43 -2.55 -0.85
N LEU A 50 4.62 -3.17 -0.77
CA LEU A 50 5.62 -2.80 0.23
C LEU A 50 6.12 -1.36 0.05
N VAL A 51 6.36 -0.93 -1.19
CA VAL A 51 6.75 0.46 -1.49
C VAL A 51 5.66 1.43 -1.07
N GLU A 52 4.39 1.11 -1.33
CA GLU A 52 3.25 1.95 -0.91
C GLU A 52 3.16 2.09 0.61
N VAL A 53 3.29 0.99 1.37
CA VAL A 53 3.29 1.04 2.85
C VAL A 53 4.48 1.89 3.36
N SER A 54 5.65 1.72 2.77
CA SER A 54 6.84 2.52 3.13
C SER A 54 6.63 4.01 2.86
N GLN A 55 5.94 4.36 1.77
CA GLN A 55 5.59 5.76 1.48
C GLN A 55 4.62 6.31 2.51
N ILE A 56 3.61 5.55 2.94
CA ILE A 56 2.71 5.97 4.02
C ILE A 56 3.50 6.19 5.30
N HIS A 57 4.35 5.25 5.71
CA HIS A 57 5.16 5.41 6.93
C HIS A 57 5.99 6.70 6.90
N THR A 58 6.58 7.01 5.73
CA THR A 58 7.36 8.23 5.52
C THR A 58 6.49 9.48 5.64
N GLU A 59 5.33 9.50 4.98
CA GLU A 59 4.39 10.62 5.06
C GLU A 59 3.79 10.79 6.47
N THR A 60 3.41 9.71 7.14
CA THR A 60 2.95 9.72 8.55
C THR A 60 4.01 10.31 9.46
N SER A 61 5.28 9.93 9.29
CA SER A 61 6.39 10.49 10.07
C SER A 61 6.61 11.97 9.76
N ARG A 62 6.51 12.37 8.48
CA ARG A 62 6.63 13.77 8.05
C ARG A 62 5.53 14.63 8.67
N ILE A 63 4.28 14.23 8.55
CA ILE A 63 3.15 15.02 9.07
C ILE A 63 3.19 15.08 10.60
N LEU A 64 3.61 13.99 11.28
CA LEU A 64 3.79 13.99 12.73
C LEU A 64 4.82 15.05 13.16
N ASN A 65 5.91 15.19 12.41
CA ASN A 65 6.91 16.24 12.66
C ASN A 65 6.34 17.65 12.41
N VAL A 66 5.50 17.84 11.38
CA VAL A 66 4.83 19.12 11.12
C VAL A 66 3.89 19.50 12.27
N VAL A 67 3.05 18.55 12.70
CA VAL A 67 2.08 18.75 13.78
C VAL A 67 2.78 18.93 15.13
N SER A 68 3.97 18.35 15.33
CA SER A 68 4.74 18.50 16.57
C SER A 68 5.00 19.96 16.97
N LYS A 69 5.03 20.87 15.98
CA LYS A 69 5.16 22.34 16.18
C LYS A 69 4.02 22.95 16.99
N VAL A 70 2.82 22.35 16.89
CA VAL A 70 1.61 22.72 17.65
C VAL A 70 1.18 21.63 18.64
N GLY A 71 1.98 20.57 18.74
CA GLY A 71 1.68 19.38 19.52
C GLY A 71 2.02 19.49 21.01
N PRO A 72 2.13 18.36 21.73
CA PRO A 72 2.23 18.34 23.19
C PRO A 72 3.44 19.09 23.76
N ALA A 73 4.56 19.11 23.03
CA ALA A 73 5.79 19.78 23.45
C ALA A 73 5.80 21.29 23.18
N CYS A 74 4.77 21.84 22.53
CA CYS A 74 4.76 23.27 22.19
C CYS A 74 4.50 24.15 23.43
N ASN A 75 5.14 25.32 23.44
CA ASN A 75 4.94 26.36 24.45
C ASN A 75 4.55 27.67 23.75
N GLN A 76 4.10 28.66 24.54
CA GLN A 76 3.52 29.89 24.00
C GLN A 76 4.51 30.72 23.18
N SER A 77 5.80 30.61 23.47
CA SER A 77 6.85 31.26 22.67
C SER A 77 7.07 30.60 21.31
N PHE A 78 6.99 29.26 21.23
CA PHE A 78 7.11 28.54 19.95
C PHE A 78 5.87 28.66 19.06
N LEU A 79 4.69 28.86 19.65
CA LEU A 79 3.44 29.01 18.89
C LEU A 79 3.28 30.41 18.27
N ARG A 80 4.03 31.41 18.75
CA ARG A 80 4.03 32.76 18.14
C ARG A 80 4.68 32.70 16.76
N GLY A 81 3.89 32.99 15.73
CA GLY A 81 4.33 32.97 14.33
C GLY A 81 4.10 31.62 13.61
N VAL A 82 3.60 30.60 14.32
CA VAL A 82 3.17 29.36 13.67
C VAL A 82 1.83 29.58 12.98
N ASN A 83 1.80 29.25 11.69
CA ASN A 83 0.59 29.29 10.89
C ASN A 83 -0.22 28.00 11.12
N CYS A 84 -1.16 28.04 12.06
CA CYS A 84 -2.04 26.90 12.35
C CYS A 84 -2.91 26.52 11.14
N GLY A 85 -3.30 27.49 10.31
CA GLY A 85 -4.07 27.23 9.08
C GLY A 85 -3.27 26.44 8.04
N SER A 86 -1.97 26.73 7.87
CA SER A 86 -1.13 25.92 6.97
C SER A 86 -0.91 24.51 7.50
N ILE A 87 -0.75 24.34 8.82
CA ILE A 87 -0.62 23.02 9.44
C ILE A 87 -1.92 22.23 9.29
N ALA A 88 -3.08 22.85 9.56
CA ALA A 88 -4.39 22.23 9.38
C ALA A 88 -4.58 21.75 7.93
N LYS A 89 -4.22 22.58 6.95
CA LYS A 89 -4.23 22.21 5.53
C LYS A 89 -3.31 21.03 5.21
N GLU A 90 -2.08 21.01 5.74
CA GLU A 90 -1.18 19.87 5.54
C GLU A 90 -1.74 18.57 6.15
N VAL A 91 -2.43 18.65 7.30
CA VAL A 91 -3.07 17.50 7.94
C VAL A 91 -4.29 17.04 7.13
N GLU A 92 -5.05 17.96 6.54
CA GLU A 92 -6.15 17.64 5.63
C GLU A 92 -5.65 16.93 4.36
N GLU A 93 -4.58 17.45 3.75
CA GLU A 93 -3.92 16.84 2.58
C GLU A 93 -3.41 15.43 2.91
N TYR A 94 -2.82 15.25 4.09
CA TYR A 94 -2.41 13.94 4.58
C TYR A 94 -3.59 12.98 4.81
N SER A 95 -4.69 13.45 5.40
CA SER A 95 -5.93 12.67 5.58
C SER A 95 -6.46 12.17 4.23
N ARG A 96 -6.53 13.07 3.23
CA ARG A 96 -6.92 12.71 1.86
C ARG A 96 -5.96 11.69 1.23
N TYR A 97 -4.64 11.93 1.36
CA TYR A 97 -3.60 11.05 0.84
C TYR A 97 -3.72 9.61 1.36
N ILE A 98 -3.97 9.44 2.67
CA ILE A 98 -4.16 8.12 3.26
C ILE A 98 -5.47 7.50 2.80
N ASN A 99 -6.56 8.27 2.78
CA ASN A 99 -7.86 7.75 2.37
C ASN A 99 -7.85 7.24 0.92
N GLU A 100 -7.22 7.98 -0.01
CA GLU A 100 -7.09 7.58 -1.42
C GLU A 100 -6.32 6.26 -1.57
N ARG A 101 -5.29 6.06 -0.74
CA ARG A 101 -4.44 4.88 -0.83
C ARG A 101 -4.96 3.72 0.02
N SER A 102 -5.85 3.97 0.98
CA SER A 102 -6.37 2.99 1.96
C SER A 102 -6.92 1.72 1.29
N SER A 103 -7.55 1.85 0.13
CA SER A 103 -8.13 0.75 -0.67
C SER A 103 -7.10 -0.22 -1.27
N ASN A 104 -5.83 0.16 -1.34
CA ASN A 104 -4.76 -0.70 -1.89
C ASN A 104 -4.14 -1.64 -0.83
N PHE A 105 -4.55 -1.50 0.42
CA PHE A 105 -4.00 -2.24 1.56
C PHE A 105 -4.92 -3.38 2.00
N THR A 106 -4.56 -4.03 3.11
CA THR A 106 -5.43 -5.02 3.77
C THR A 106 -6.66 -4.33 4.34
N ASP A 107 -7.78 -5.04 4.42
CA ASP A 107 -9.03 -4.55 5.02
C ASP A 107 -8.80 -3.92 6.42
N PHE A 108 -7.85 -4.48 7.19
CA PHE A 108 -7.43 -3.93 8.48
C PHE A 108 -6.88 -2.50 8.37
N LEU A 109 -5.95 -2.23 7.44
CA LEU A 109 -5.38 -0.90 7.27
C LEU A 109 -6.39 0.07 6.67
N GLU A 110 -7.26 -0.40 5.79
CA GLU A 110 -8.35 0.40 5.25
C GLU A 110 -9.26 0.93 6.37
N ASN A 111 -9.64 0.06 7.31
CA ASN A 111 -10.44 0.45 8.47
C ASN A 111 -9.71 1.46 9.36
N LYS A 112 -8.42 1.24 9.65
CA LYS A 112 -7.62 2.17 10.46
C LYS A 112 -7.38 3.52 9.80
N ALA A 113 -7.18 3.53 8.49
CA ALA A 113 -7.07 4.75 7.70
C ALA A 113 -8.36 5.57 7.76
N LYS A 114 -9.51 4.92 7.56
CA LYS A 114 -10.83 5.57 7.62
C LYS A 114 -11.14 6.11 9.01
N GLU A 115 -10.87 5.32 10.05
CA GLU A 115 -10.98 5.74 11.46
C GLU A 115 -10.14 7.00 11.71
N LEU A 116 -8.87 6.99 11.33
CA LEU A 116 -7.98 8.16 11.48
C LEU A 116 -8.53 9.38 10.75
N CYS A 117 -9.01 9.22 9.50
CA CYS A 117 -9.55 10.35 8.73
C CYS A 117 -10.78 10.97 9.40
N ALA A 118 -11.68 10.13 9.90
CA ALA A 118 -12.88 10.58 10.62
C ALA A 118 -12.52 11.29 11.93
N GLU A 119 -11.54 10.76 12.67
CA GLU A 119 -11.07 11.37 13.91
C GLU A 119 -10.33 12.69 13.70
N LEU A 120 -9.59 12.84 12.60
CA LEU A 120 -8.82 14.05 12.30
C LEU A 120 -9.70 15.22 11.86
N HIS A 121 -10.83 14.97 11.19
CA HIS A 121 -11.68 16.01 10.62
C HIS A 121 -12.09 17.11 11.62
N PRO A 122 -12.69 16.81 12.80
CA PRO A 122 -13.06 17.85 13.76
C PRO A 122 -11.84 18.60 14.33
N ASP A 123 -10.69 17.94 14.46
CA ASP A 123 -9.50 18.59 15.01
C ASP A 123 -8.82 19.52 13.99
N ILE A 124 -8.91 19.21 12.69
CA ILE A 124 -8.40 20.06 11.60
C ILE A 124 -9.16 21.39 11.61
N GLU A 125 -10.49 21.32 11.66
CA GLU A 125 -11.36 22.51 11.75
C GLU A 125 -11.04 23.31 13.02
N ALA A 126 -10.97 22.62 14.17
CA ALA A 126 -10.62 23.25 15.44
C ALA A 126 -9.25 23.94 15.39
N LEU A 127 -8.24 23.33 14.77
CA LEU A 127 -6.91 23.93 14.64
C LEU A 127 -6.91 25.15 13.70
N ALA A 128 -7.70 25.10 12.62
CA ALA A 128 -7.81 26.20 11.66
C ALA A 128 -8.52 27.42 12.27
N GLU A 129 -9.54 27.19 13.11
CA GLU A 129 -10.32 28.26 13.74
C GLU A 129 -9.74 28.74 15.08
N ALA A 130 -8.79 28.01 15.66
CA ALA A 130 -8.23 28.30 16.98
C ALA A 130 -7.53 29.67 17.05
N LYS A 131 -8.01 30.52 17.98
CA LYS A 131 -7.47 31.87 18.21
C LYS A 131 -6.56 31.94 19.43
N SER A 132 -6.91 31.22 20.51
CA SER A 132 -6.11 31.21 21.74
C SER A 132 -4.96 30.21 21.67
N PHE A 133 -3.96 30.39 22.54
CA PHE A 133 -2.86 29.44 22.67
C PHE A 133 -3.36 28.05 23.12
N GLU A 134 -4.27 28.02 24.09
CA GLU A 134 -4.79 26.77 24.65
C GLU A 134 -5.59 25.98 23.60
N ASP A 135 -6.40 26.65 22.78
CA ASP A 135 -7.17 25.98 21.72
C ASP A 135 -6.23 25.37 20.66
N LYS A 136 -5.21 26.14 20.23
CA LYS A 136 -4.20 25.69 19.26
C LYS A 136 -3.46 24.47 19.77
N LYS A 137 -3.04 24.51 21.03
CA LYS A 137 -2.33 23.42 21.70
C LYS A 137 -3.23 22.20 21.90
N ALA A 138 -4.48 22.39 22.26
CA ALA A 138 -5.43 21.29 22.44
C ALA A 138 -5.69 20.56 21.12
N ALA A 139 -6.02 21.30 20.06
CA ALA A 139 -6.24 20.73 18.73
C ALA A 139 -4.97 20.07 18.18
N GLY A 140 -3.82 20.75 18.24
CA GLY A 140 -2.55 20.22 17.78
C GLY A 140 -2.10 18.98 18.55
N LYS A 141 -2.33 18.94 19.88
CA LYS A 141 -2.06 17.77 20.72
C LYS A 141 -2.95 16.57 20.33
N SER A 142 -4.24 16.82 20.09
CA SER A 142 -5.18 15.77 19.68
C SER A 142 -4.78 15.16 18.34
N ILE A 143 -4.51 15.99 17.32
CA ILE A 143 -4.01 15.55 16.00
C ILE A 143 -2.71 14.75 16.16
N TYR A 144 -1.77 15.27 16.96
CA TYR A 144 -0.48 14.61 17.18
C TYR A 144 -0.66 13.18 17.69
N TYR A 145 -1.49 12.98 18.72
CA TYR A 145 -1.67 11.64 19.28
C TYR A 145 -2.43 10.71 18.36
N LYS A 146 -3.42 11.20 17.61
CA LYS A 146 -4.13 10.39 16.61
C LYS A 146 -3.17 9.87 15.53
N ILE A 147 -2.33 10.75 14.98
CA ILE A 147 -1.31 10.37 14.00
C ILE A 147 -0.24 9.45 14.62
N ASN A 148 0.23 9.75 15.83
CA ASN A 148 1.23 8.94 16.53
C ASN A 148 0.72 7.53 16.82
N ASN A 149 -0.56 7.39 17.18
CA ASN A 149 -1.20 6.09 17.44
C ASN A 149 -1.44 5.31 16.15
N PHE A 150 -1.51 5.98 15.00
CA PHE A 150 -1.61 5.31 13.71
C PHE A 150 -0.27 4.71 13.24
N LEU A 151 0.85 5.33 13.59
CA LEU A 151 2.19 4.96 13.13
C LEU A 151 2.57 3.47 13.41
N PRO A 152 2.27 2.87 14.59
CA PRO A 152 2.50 1.45 14.85
C PRO A 152 1.80 0.52 13.85
N PHE A 153 0.55 0.81 13.45
CA PHE A 153 -0.18 -0.05 12.50
C PHE A 153 0.48 -0.06 11.12
N VAL A 154 0.97 1.10 10.67
CA VAL A 154 1.70 1.20 9.40
C VAL A 154 3.02 0.43 9.48
N LYS A 155 3.69 0.49 10.63
CA LYS A 155 4.95 -0.23 10.86
C LYS A 155 4.74 -1.75 10.90
N GLU A 156 3.73 -2.23 11.61
CA GLU A 156 3.38 -3.65 11.71
C GLU A 156 3.18 -4.25 10.31
N ILE A 157 2.40 -3.58 9.46
CA ILE A 157 2.17 -4.04 8.08
C ILE A 157 3.45 -4.00 7.23
N SER A 158 4.31 -3.00 7.45
CA SER A 158 5.62 -2.95 6.79
C SER A 158 6.48 -4.14 7.19
N ASP A 159 6.52 -4.48 8.48
CA ASP A 159 7.36 -5.52 9.04
C ASP A 159 6.83 -6.92 8.65
N GLU A 160 5.53 -7.19 8.78
CA GLU A 160 4.87 -8.41 8.29
C GLU A 160 5.17 -8.67 6.81
N ARG A 161 5.12 -7.62 5.98
CA ARG A 161 5.37 -7.75 4.54
C ARG A 161 6.84 -7.96 4.20
N LYS A 162 7.76 -7.30 4.91
CA LYS A 162 9.20 -7.54 4.76
C LYS A 162 9.55 -9.00 5.08
N GLU A 163 8.98 -9.55 6.15
CA GLU A 163 9.18 -10.94 6.53
C GLU A 163 8.60 -11.90 5.47
N SER A 164 7.42 -11.60 4.90
CA SER A 164 6.82 -12.42 3.84
C SER A 164 7.65 -12.50 2.55
N ILE A 165 8.43 -11.45 2.24
CA ILE A 165 9.31 -11.39 1.06
C ILE A 165 10.67 -12.05 1.37
N ALA A 166 11.11 -12.08 2.63
CA ALA A 166 12.36 -12.71 3.02
C ALA A 166 12.29 -14.25 3.09
N ILE A 167 11.08 -14.81 3.16
CA ILE A 167 10.83 -16.26 3.32
C ILE A 167 10.34 -16.91 2.00
N GLY A 168 10.09 -16.12 0.96
CA GLY A 168 9.71 -16.59 -0.38
C GLY A 168 10.89 -16.66 -1.36
#